data_AF-A0A3B0TXP8-F1
#
_entry.id   AF-A0A3B0TXP8-F1
#
_cell.length_a   1.000
_cell.length_b   1.000
_cell.length_c   1.000
_cell.angle_alpha   90.00
_cell.angle_beta   90.00
_cell.angle_gamma   90.00
#
_symmetry.space_group_name_H-M   'P 1'
#
loop_
_entity.id
_entity.type
_entity.pdbx_description
1 polymer ?
#
loop_
_entity_poly.entity_id
_entity_poly.type
_entity_poly.pdbx_seq_one_letter_code
_entity_poly.pdbx_strand_id
1 'polypeptide(L)'
;MRRDAAYDGVFFVTVKTTHIYCRPICPAKQPKTENVNFYASAAACEQAGFRPCLRCRPESAPFSAAWNGTKTTVERALRLINKGDLDAMELENFAARLGIGARHLTRLFQTHLGTTPGQVAKTARVQRAKRLLDETDLSISEIANKAGFKSLRRFNAVFKETYRRAPSAIKRRALIVKQS
;
A
#
# COMPACT_ATOMS: atom_id res chain seq x y z
N MET A 1 26.80 7.72 -13.09
CA MET A 1 25.60 6.90 -13.37
C MET A 1 24.41 7.56 -12.68
N ARG A 2 23.26 7.80 -13.33
CA ARG A 2 22.12 8.41 -12.63
C ARG A 2 21.45 7.37 -11.72
N ARG A 3 21.12 7.75 -10.48
CA ARG A 3 20.32 6.90 -9.58
C ARG A 3 18.87 6.98 -10.02
N ASP A 4 18.40 5.95 -10.71
CA ASP A 4 17.05 5.89 -11.24
C ASP A 4 16.37 4.62 -10.74
N ALA A 5 15.23 4.80 -10.07
CA ALA A 5 14.45 3.72 -9.48
C ALA A 5 13.82 2.81 -10.54
N ALA A 6 13.67 3.26 -11.79
CA ALA A 6 13.16 2.45 -12.89
C ALA A 6 14.06 1.23 -13.20
N TYR A 7 15.36 1.33 -12.90
CA TYR A 7 16.32 0.25 -13.13
C TYR A 7 16.62 -0.59 -11.89
N ASP A 8 16.01 -0.25 -10.75
CA ASP A 8 16.25 -0.97 -9.52
C ASP A 8 15.71 -2.39 -9.58
N GLY A 9 16.59 -3.38 -9.40
CA GLY A 9 16.26 -4.80 -9.60
C GLY A 9 16.31 -5.29 -11.04
N VAL A 10 16.55 -4.42 -12.03
CA VAL A 10 16.75 -4.78 -13.45
C VAL A 10 18.19 -5.22 -13.69
N PHE A 11 19.15 -4.55 -13.05
CA PHE A 11 20.56 -4.94 -13.06
C PHE A 11 21.25 -4.52 -11.77
N PHE A 12 22.44 -5.05 -11.56
CA PHE A 12 23.28 -4.83 -10.40
C PHE A 12 24.63 -4.29 -10.83
N VAL A 13 25.20 -3.42 -10.00
CA VAL A 13 26.45 -2.72 -10.27
C VAL A 13 27.53 -3.34 -9.39
N THR A 14 28.55 -3.94 -9.98
CA THR A 14 29.71 -4.45 -9.23
C THR A 14 30.86 -3.46 -9.28
N VAL A 15 31.70 -3.46 -8.25
CA VAL A 15 32.86 -2.56 -8.14
C VAL A 15 34.12 -3.39 -7.93
N LYS A 16 35.00 -3.40 -8.94
CA LYS A 16 36.22 -4.23 -8.98
C LYS A 16 37.15 -3.97 -7.80
N THR A 17 37.32 -2.70 -7.41
CA THR A 17 38.26 -2.31 -6.34
C THR A 17 37.81 -2.75 -4.96
N THR A 18 36.50 -2.85 -4.70
CA THR A 18 35.97 -3.20 -3.38
C THR A 18 35.38 -4.60 -3.31
N HIS A 19 35.24 -5.29 -4.45
CA HIS A 19 34.53 -6.57 -4.57
C HIS A 19 33.11 -6.52 -3.99
N ILE A 20 32.43 -5.38 -4.14
CA ILE A 20 31.05 -5.17 -3.69
C ILE A 20 30.13 -5.04 -4.90
N TYR A 21 28.94 -5.64 -4.82
CA TYR A 21 27.84 -5.33 -5.73
C TYR A 21 26.72 -4.54 -5.05
N CYS A 22 26.01 -3.72 -5.82
CA CYS A 22 25.03 -2.75 -5.35
C CYS A 22 23.81 -2.67 -6.27
N ARG A 23 22.72 -2.15 -5.73
CA ARG A 23 21.58 -1.65 -6.51
C ARG A 23 21.95 -0.35 -7.26
N PRO A 24 21.33 -0.06 -8.42
CA PRO A 24 21.50 1.20 -9.16
C PRO A 24 21.14 2.46 -8.36
N ILE A 25 20.29 2.31 -7.34
CA ILE A 25 19.84 3.39 -6.46
C ILE A 25 20.68 3.55 -5.18
N CYS A 26 21.78 2.79 -5.04
CA CYS A 26 22.57 2.78 -3.81
C CYS A 26 23.03 4.21 -3.43
N PRO A 27 22.80 4.66 -2.17
CA PRO A 27 23.17 6.00 -1.72
C PRO A 27 24.68 6.17 -1.50
N ALA A 28 25.47 5.10 -1.58
CA ALA A 28 26.92 5.15 -1.49
C ALA A 28 27.54 6.03 -2.60
N LYS A 29 28.74 6.56 -2.35
CA LYS A 29 29.50 7.35 -3.34
C LYS A 29 29.67 6.54 -4.62
N GLN A 30 29.45 7.18 -5.77
CA GLN A 30 29.55 6.49 -7.05
C GLN A 30 31.00 6.09 -7.34
N PRO A 31 31.25 4.84 -7.72
CA PRO A 31 32.57 4.40 -8.17
C PRO A 31 32.93 5.03 -9.52
N LYS A 32 34.23 5.03 -9.84
CA LYS A 32 34.70 5.37 -11.20
C LYS A 32 34.19 4.33 -12.20
N THR A 33 33.81 4.78 -13.39
CA THR A 33 33.23 3.95 -14.45
C THR A 33 34.13 2.78 -14.87
N GLU A 34 35.45 2.99 -14.92
CA GLU A 34 36.46 1.95 -15.23
C GLU A 34 36.41 0.74 -14.28
N ASN A 35 35.96 0.96 -13.04
CA ASN A 35 35.90 -0.04 -11.98
C ASN A 35 34.55 -0.72 -11.88
N VAL A 36 33.62 -0.46 -12.80
CA VAL A 36 32.23 -0.95 -12.74
C VAL A 36 31.95 -1.98 -13.80
N ASN A 37 31.32 -3.09 -13.40
CA ASN A 37 30.64 -4.01 -14.32
C ASN A 37 29.16 -4.13 -13.94
N PHE A 38 28.35 -4.70 -14.84
CA PHE A 38 26.93 -4.91 -14.62
C PHE A 38 26.55 -6.38 -14.74
N TYR A 39 25.62 -6.83 -13.91
CA TYR A 39 25.08 -8.18 -13.93
C TYR A 39 23.55 -8.15 -13.86
N ALA A 40 22.90 -9.15 -14.45
CA ALA A 40 21.43 -9.24 -14.49
C ALA A 40 20.80 -9.62 -13.13
N SER A 41 21.56 -10.27 -12.24
CA SER A 41 21.03 -10.75 -10.96
C SER A 41 22.05 -10.64 -9.82
N ALA A 42 21.54 -10.59 -8.58
CA ALA A 42 22.34 -10.67 -7.38
C ALA A 42 23.15 -11.98 -7.33
N ALA A 43 22.52 -13.10 -7.69
CA ALA A 43 23.17 -14.41 -7.74
C ALA A 43 24.36 -14.44 -8.73
N ALA A 44 24.23 -13.79 -9.90
CA ALA A 44 25.34 -13.70 -10.85
C ALA A 44 26.51 -12.86 -10.31
N CYS A 45 26.23 -11.80 -9.54
CA CYS A 45 27.27 -11.04 -8.84
C CYS A 45 28.02 -11.91 -7.81
N GLU A 46 27.28 -12.71 -7.05
CA GLU A 46 27.85 -13.58 -6.00
C GLU A 46 28.68 -14.72 -6.59
N GLN A 47 28.20 -15.35 -7.67
CA GLN A 47 28.97 -16.33 -8.44
C GLN A 47 30.26 -15.73 -9.03
N ALA A 48 30.24 -14.46 -9.38
CA ALA A 48 31.43 -13.72 -9.84
C ALA A 48 32.35 -13.24 -8.69
N GLY A 49 32.07 -13.63 -7.43
CA GLY A 49 32.93 -13.36 -6.28
C GLY A 49 32.71 -12.01 -5.59
N PHE A 50 31.63 -11.30 -5.92
CA PHE A 50 31.30 -10.03 -5.27
C PHE A 50 30.42 -10.26 -4.03
N ARG A 51 30.74 -9.59 -2.92
CA ARG A 51 29.88 -9.59 -1.73
C ARG A 51 28.77 -8.51 -1.83
N PRO A 52 27.61 -8.72 -1.19
CA PRO A 52 26.55 -7.72 -1.20
C PRO A 52 26.91 -6.46 -0.42
N CYS A 53 26.40 -5.32 -0.91
CA CYS A 53 26.49 -4.06 -0.19
C CYS A 53 25.56 -4.04 1.03
N LEU A 54 26.13 -3.85 2.21
CA LEU A 54 25.37 -3.77 3.47
C LEU A 54 24.42 -2.56 3.56
N ARG A 55 24.62 -1.54 2.71
CA ARG A 55 23.83 -0.30 2.72
C ARG A 55 22.57 -0.38 1.86
N CYS A 56 22.67 -0.94 0.66
CA CYS A 56 21.52 -1.07 -0.24
C CYS A 56 20.89 -2.48 -0.24
N ARG A 57 21.52 -3.43 0.45
CA ARG A 57 21.05 -4.82 0.62
C ARG A 57 20.57 -5.45 -0.70
N PRO A 58 21.44 -5.47 -1.74
CA PRO A 58 21.06 -5.91 -3.07
C PRO A 58 20.71 -7.41 -3.13
N GLU A 59 21.18 -8.22 -2.17
CA GLU A 59 20.85 -9.64 -2.04
C GLU A 59 19.36 -9.88 -1.83
N SER A 60 18.65 -8.88 -1.31
CA SER A 60 17.20 -8.94 -1.09
C SER A 60 16.40 -8.45 -2.30
N ALA A 61 17.05 -7.98 -3.36
CA ALA A 61 16.39 -7.46 -4.55
C ALA A 61 16.40 -8.51 -5.69
N PRO A 62 15.36 -8.56 -6.55
CA PRO A 62 14.06 -7.89 -6.45
C PRO A 62 13.02 -8.67 -5.61
N PHE A 63 11.82 -8.11 -5.47
CA PHE A 63 10.60 -8.75 -4.95
C PHE A 63 10.52 -9.10 -3.45
N SER A 64 11.51 -8.75 -2.64
CA SER A 64 11.38 -8.90 -1.18
C SER A 64 10.71 -7.70 -0.50
N ALA A 65 10.15 -7.94 0.68
CA ALA A 65 9.66 -6.89 1.57
C ALA A 65 10.74 -5.86 1.93
N ALA A 66 11.99 -6.32 2.12
CA ALA A 66 13.13 -5.46 2.41
C ALA A 66 13.51 -4.58 1.21
N TRP A 67 13.39 -5.11 -0.01
CA TRP A 67 13.62 -4.37 -1.25
C TRP A 67 12.57 -3.29 -1.49
N ASN A 68 11.29 -3.63 -1.29
CA ASN A 68 10.14 -2.72 -1.42
C ASN A 68 10.12 -1.61 -0.33
N GLY A 69 10.89 -1.78 0.75
CA GLY A 69 11.07 -0.79 1.81
C GLY A 69 9.74 -0.31 2.40
N THR A 70 9.52 1.00 2.41
CA THR A 70 8.32 1.60 3.02
C THR A 70 7.03 1.29 2.27
N LYS A 71 7.11 0.90 0.99
CA LYS A 71 5.95 0.47 0.20
C LYS A 71 5.29 -0.77 0.82
N THR A 72 6.09 -1.71 1.33
CA THR A 72 5.60 -2.89 2.05
C THR A 72 4.70 -2.51 3.22
N THR A 73 5.08 -1.47 3.98
CA THR A 73 4.28 -0.98 5.11
C THR A 73 2.94 -0.40 4.65
N VAL A 74 2.94 0.37 3.56
CA VAL A 74 1.71 0.91 2.96
C VAL A 74 0.80 -0.20 2.43
N GLU A 75 1.35 -1.19 1.71
CA GLU A 75 0.59 -2.33 1.21
C GLU A 75 0.00 -3.19 2.34
N ARG A 76 0.75 -3.39 3.43
CA ARG A 76 0.22 -4.03 4.64
C ARG A 76 -0.90 -3.19 5.25
N ALA A 77 -0.71 -1.88 5.40
CA ALA A 77 -1.72 -0.98 5.94
C ALA A 77 -3.00 -0.98 5.09
N LEU A 78 -2.89 -0.94 3.77
CA LEU A 78 -4.03 -1.04 2.84
C LEU A 78 -4.83 -2.33 3.05
N ARG A 79 -4.15 -3.47 3.21
CA ARG A 79 -4.83 -4.75 3.50
C ARG A 79 -5.62 -4.70 4.80
N LEU A 80 -5.04 -4.12 5.87
CA LEU A 80 -5.74 -3.98 7.15
C LEU A 80 -6.90 -2.97 7.08
N ILE A 81 -6.70 -1.85 6.38
CA ILE A 81 -7.77 -0.87 6.14
C ILE A 81 -8.92 -1.53 5.39
N ASN A 82 -8.65 -2.32 4.34
CA ASN A 82 -9.67 -3.02 3.57
C ASN A 82 -10.43 -4.08 4.37
N LYS A 83 -9.80 -4.68 5.39
CA LYS A 83 -10.45 -5.55 6.38
C LYS A 83 -11.32 -4.81 7.40
N GLY A 84 -11.18 -3.48 7.50
CA GLY A 84 -11.96 -2.65 8.42
C GLY A 84 -11.24 -2.35 9.74
N ASP A 85 -9.97 -2.73 9.89
CA ASP A 85 -9.25 -2.60 11.15
C ASP A 85 -9.16 -1.14 11.63
N LEU A 86 -8.97 -0.19 10.71
CA LEU A 86 -8.93 1.25 11.03
C LEU A 86 -10.31 1.84 11.36
N ASP A 87 -11.41 1.11 11.13
CA ASP A 87 -12.75 1.57 11.50
C ASP A 87 -13.02 1.38 13.00
N ALA A 88 -12.27 0.46 13.64
CA ALA A 88 -12.43 0.08 15.04
C ALA A 88 -11.40 0.72 16.00
N MET A 89 -10.43 1.48 15.51
CA MET A 89 -9.37 2.08 16.34
C MET A 89 -8.91 3.45 15.83
N GLU A 90 -8.29 4.21 16.71
CA GLU A 90 -7.64 5.47 16.35
C GLU A 90 -6.35 5.23 15.54
N LEU A 91 -5.95 6.25 14.78
CA LEU A 91 -4.83 6.16 13.84
C LEU A 91 -3.50 5.81 14.53
N GLU A 92 -3.31 6.27 15.76
CA GLU A 92 -2.15 6.01 16.61
C GLU A 92 -2.01 4.52 16.91
N ASN A 93 -3.09 3.86 17.33
CA ASN A 93 -3.11 2.43 17.63
C ASN A 93 -2.92 1.60 16.36
N PHE A 94 -3.53 2.03 15.26
CA PHE A 94 -3.37 1.39 13.96
C PHE A 94 -1.91 1.45 13.47
N ALA A 95 -1.27 2.61 13.60
CA ALA A 95 0.13 2.80 13.24
C ALA A 95 1.06 1.97 14.13
N ALA A 96 0.79 1.92 15.45
CA ALA A 96 1.56 1.10 16.39
C ALA A 96 1.54 -0.38 16.01
N ARG A 97 0.40 -0.91 15.55
CA ARG A 97 0.29 -2.30 15.04
C ARG A 97 1.11 -2.57 13.78
N LEU A 98 1.46 -1.52 13.03
CA LEU A 98 2.38 -1.56 11.90
C LEU A 98 3.84 -1.32 12.30
N GLY A 99 4.11 -1.08 13.59
CA GLY A 99 5.46 -0.81 14.12
C GLY A 99 5.98 0.59 13.83
N ILE A 100 5.10 1.55 13.52
CA ILE A 100 5.49 2.93 13.18
C ILE A 100 4.58 3.98 13.85
N GLY A 101 5.03 5.23 13.92
CA GLY A 101 4.20 6.33 14.43
C GLY A 101 3.16 6.82 13.40
N ALA A 102 2.03 7.36 13.88
CA ALA A 102 0.95 7.89 13.02
C ALA A 102 1.42 8.96 12.03
N ARG A 103 2.28 9.89 12.47
CA ARG A 103 2.88 10.91 11.58
C ARG A 103 3.66 10.27 10.42
N HIS A 104 4.43 9.23 10.72
CA HIS A 104 5.19 8.50 9.70
C HIS A 104 4.23 7.78 8.74
N LEU A 105 3.22 7.09 9.26
CA LEU A 105 2.22 6.41 8.44
C LEU A 105 1.52 7.37 7.47
N THR A 106 1.08 8.53 7.96
CA THR A 106 0.45 9.56 7.12
C THR A 106 1.38 10.05 6.03
N ARG A 107 2.66 10.31 6.34
CA ARG A 107 3.67 10.70 5.35
C ARG A 107 3.86 9.61 4.28
N LEU A 108 3.91 8.34 4.68
CA LEU A 108 4.05 7.22 3.72
C LEU A 108 2.84 7.11 2.79
N PHE A 109 1.63 7.26 3.31
CA PHE A 109 0.42 7.27 2.47
C PHE A 109 0.42 8.45 1.50
N GLN A 110 0.85 9.64 1.92
CA GLN A 110 0.96 10.80 1.03
C GLN A 110 2.01 10.57 -0.06
N THR A 111 3.18 10.02 0.30
CA THR A 111 4.27 9.74 -0.66
C THR A 111 3.87 8.67 -1.68
N HIS A 112 3.22 7.58 -1.26
CA HIS A 112 2.96 6.43 -2.12
C HIS A 112 1.57 6.45 -2.80
N LEU A 113 0.57 7.12 -2.22
CA LEU A 113 -0.81 7.11 -2.69
C LEU A 113 -1.41 8.52 -2.88
N GLY A 114 -0.68 9.59 -2.53
CA GLY A 114 -1.16 10.96 -2.63
C GLY A 114 -2.30 11.33 -1.66
N THR A 115 -2.58 10.51 -0.65
CA THR A 115 -3.71 10.72 0.27
C THR A 115 -3.38 10.28 1.70
N THR A 116 -4.34 10.35 2.63
CA THR A 116 -4.14 9.97 4.04
C THR A 116 -4.80 8.61 4.37
N PRO A 117 -4.33 7.89 5.40
CA PRO A 117 -4.94 6.62 5.82
C PRO A 117 -6.44 6.74 6.11
N GLY A 118 -6.85 7.84 6.75
CA GLY A 118 -8.25 8.11 7.06
C GLY A 118 -9.14 8.30 5.83
N GLN A 119 -8.62 8.93 4.76
CA GLN A 119 -9.34 9.05 3.49
C GLN A 119 -9.45 7.70 2.79
N VAL A 120 -8.38 6.90 2.79
CA VAL A 120 -8.45 5.53 2.25
C VAL A 120 -9.49 4.69 3.00
N ALA A 121 -9.52 4.76 4.34
CA ALA A 121 -10.55 4.08 5.13
C ALA A 121 -11.96 4.62 4.86
N LYS A 122 -12.13 5.93 4.65
CA LYS A 122 -13.41 6.51 4.20
C LYS A 122 -13.87 5.87 2.89
N THR A 123 -13.00 5.81 1.88
CA THR A 123 -13.29 5.18 0.59
C THR A 123 -13.60 3.70 0.71
N ALA A 124 -12.82 2.95 1.51
CA ALA A 124 -13.04 1.52 1.74
C ALA A 124 -14.42 1.25 2.37
N ARG A 125 -14.83 2.05 3.37
CA ARG A 125 -16.18 1.95 3.97
C ARG A 125 -17.29 2.20 2.96
N VAL A 126 -17.15 3.22 2.12
CA VAL A 126 -18.13 3.54 1.08
C VAL A 126 -18.25 2.40 0.06
N GLN A 127 -17.13 1.81 -0.36
CA GLN A 127 -17.14 0.67 -1.29
C GLN A 127 -17.78 -0.57 -0.66
N ARG A 128 -17.52 -0.87 0.61
CA ARG A 128 -18.23 -1.95 1.33
C ARG A 128 -19.72 -1.69 1.41
N ALA A 129 -20.13 -0.46 1.76
CA ALA A 129 -21.53 -0.11 1.81
C ALA A 129 -22.21 -0.27 0.44
N LYS A 130 -21.55 0.16 -0.64
CA LYS A 130 -22.05 -0.01 -2.01
C LYS A 130 -22.28 -1.48 -2.33
N ARG A 131 -21.30 -2.34 -2.01
CA ARG A 131 -21.43 -3.79 -2.19
C ARG A 131 -22.64 -4.36 -1.45
N LEU A 132 -22.79 -4.01 -0.17
CA LEU A 132 -23.94 -4.46 0.63
C LEU A 132 -25.29 -3.94 0.10
N LEU A 133 -25.34 -2.73 -0.46
CA LEU A 133 -26.54 -2.18 -1.10
C LEU A 133 -26.93 -2.92 -2.38
N ASP A 134 -25.96 -3.52 -3.07
CA ASP A 134 -26.17 -4.24 -4.33
C ASP A 134 -26.45 -5.73 -4.11
N GLU A 135 -25.86 -6.33 -3.07
CA GLU A 135 -25.84 -7.78 -2.84
C GLU A 135 -26.79 -8.25 -1.72
N THR A 136 -27.35 -7.35 -0.91
CA THR A 136 -28.15 -7.73 0.27
C THR A 136 -29.44 -6.92 0.43
N ASP A 137 -30.41 -7.51 1.13
CA ASP A 137 -31.67 -6.84 1.49
C ASP A 137 -31.64 -6.09 2.82
N LEU A 138 -30.47 -6.04 3.48
CA LEU A 138 -30.27 -5.38 4.77
C LEU A 138 -30.77 -3.93 4.79
N SER A 139 -31.34 -3.49 5.90
CA SER A 139 -31.75 -2.09 6.05
C SER A 139 -30.56 -1.15 5.89
N ILE A 140 -30.82 0.11 5.52
CA ILE A 140 -29.74 1.11 5.33
C ILE A 140 -28.94 1.30 6.63
N SER A 141 -29.60 1.17 7.79
CA SER A 141 -28.95 1.24 9.10
C SER A 141 -27.98 0.09 9.33
N GLU A 142 -28.39 -1.15 9.04
CA GLU A 142 -27.53 -2.33 9.14
C GLU A 142 -26.35 -2.26 8.17
N ILE A 143 -26.59 -1.79 6.94
CA ILE A 143 -25.53 -1.57 5.95
C ILE A 143 -24.51 -0.55 6.45
N ALA A 144 -24.97 0.59 6.99
CA ALA A 144 -24.07 1.60 7.52
C ALA A 144 -23.19 1.05 8.64
N ASN A 145 -23.78 0.28 9.57
CA ASN A 145 -23.06 -0.35 10.67
C ASN A 145 -22.03 -1.37 10.15
N LYS A 146 -22.45 -2.34 9.33
CA LYS A 146 -21.56 -3.37 8.76
C LYS A 146 -20.46 -2.81 7.86
N ALA A 147 -20.72 -1.67 7.21
CA ALA A 147 -19.72 -0.99 6.40
C ALA A 147 -18.66 -0.24 7.22
N GLY A 148 -18.83 -0.10 8.54
CA GLY A 148 -17.87 0.57 9.44
C GLY A 148 -18.20 2.03 9.76
N PHE A 149 -19.45 2.47 9.56
CA PHE A 149 -19.88 3.81 9.96
C PHE A 149 -20.45 3.81 11.39
N LYS A 150 -19.90 4.69 12.25
CA LYS A 150 -20.41 4.92 13.62
C LYS A 150 -21.77 5.65 13.66
N SER A 151 -22.22 6.23 12.54
CA SER A 151 -23.45 7.02 12.47
C SER A 151 -24.08 6.97 11.09
N LEU A 152 -25.40 6.77 11.04
CA LEU A 152 -26.21 6.80 9.82
C LEU A 152 -26.17 8.18 9.14
N ARG A 153 -26.14 9.27 9.91
CA ARG A 153 -26.00 10.64 9.38
C ARG A 153 -24.69 10.80 8.62
N ARG A 154 -23.57 10.36 9.22
CA ARG A 154 -22.25 10.44 8.60
C ARG A 154 -22.16 9.54 7.37
N PHE A 155 -22.73 8.35 7.44
CA PHE A 155 -22.86 7.46 6.29
C PHE A 155 -23.56 8.14 5.11
N ASN A 156 -24.77 8.66 5.32
CA ASN A 156 -25.55 9.32 4.27
C ASN A 156 -24.79 10.51 3.66
N ALA A 157 -24.15 11.34 4.49
CA ALA A 157 -23.37 12.49 4.03
C ALA A 157 -22.19 12.06 3.15
N VAL A 158 -21.38 11.13 3.65
CA VAL A 158 -20.19 10.63 2.94
C VAL A 158 -20.57 9.90 1.66
N PHE A 159 -21.62 9.07 1.69
CA PHE A 159 -22.06 8.33 0.52
C PHE A 159 -22.61 9.27 -0.56
N LYS A 160 -23.39 10.29 -0.19
CA LYS A 160 -23.88 11.32 -1.11
C LYS A 160 -22.75 12.17 -1.68
N GLU A 161 -21.73 12.48 -0.88
CA GLU A 161 -20.53 13.18 -1.35
C GLU A 161 -19.80 12.35 -2.43
N THR A 162 -19.64 11.05 -2.22
CA THR A 162 -18.91 10.15 -3.12
C THR A 162 -19.70 9.77 -4.38
N TYR A 163 -20.97 9.38 -4.25
CA TYR A 163 -21.79 8.88 -5.37
C TYR A 163 -22.80 9.90 -5.92
N ARG A 164 -22.86 11.11 -5.35
CA ARG A 164 -23.84 12.17 -5.70
C ARG A 164 -25.31 11.74 -5.60
N ARG A 165 -25.59 10.61 -4.96
CA ARG A 165 -26.92 10.03 -4.76
C ARG A 165 -27.04 9.48 -3.34
N ALA A 166 -28.26 9.44 -2.81
CA ALA A 166 -28.52 8.84 -1.51
C ALA A 166 -28.41 7.30 -1.59
N PRO A 167 -27.98 6.62 -0.51
CA PRO A 167 -27.93 5.16 -0.45
C PRO A 167 -29.25 4.47 -0.84
N SER A 168 -30.39 5.02 -0.40
CA SER A 168 -31.74 4.52 -0.72
C SER A 168 -32.07 4.56 -2.21
N ALA A 169 -31.53 5.52 -2.96
CA ALA A 169 -31.76 5.65 -4.39
C ALA A 169 -30.93 4.67 -5.22
N ILE A 170 -29.86 4.13 -4.63
CA ILE A 170 -28.99 3.13 -5.27
C ILE A 170 -29.41 1.72 -4.89
N LYS A 171 -29.90 1.50 -3.65
CA LYS A 171 -30.32 0.18 -3.19
C LYS A 171 -31.31 -0.41 -4.18
N ARG A 172 -30.94 -1.52 -4.80
CA ARG A 172 -31.86 -2.28 -5.65
C ARG A 172 -32.98 -2.75 -4.75
N ARG A 173 -34.22 -2.33 -5.00
CA ARG A 173 -35.37 -3.01 -4.37
C ARG A 173 -35.34 -4.42 -4.95
N ALA A 174 -35.09 -5.43 -4.13
CA ALA A 174 -35.52 -6.77 -4.47
C ALA A 174 -37.00 -6.67 -4.84
N LEU A 175 -37.32 -6.93 -6.10
CA LEU A 175 -38.70 -7.07 -6.53
C LEU A 175 -39.26 -8.22 -5.71
N ILE A 176 -40.02 -7.90 -4.67
CA ILE A 176 -40.86 -8.89 -3.99
C ILE A 176 -41.87 -9.32 -5.04
N VAL A 177 -41.59 -10.43 -5.73
CA VAL A 177 -42.61 -11.20 -6.44
C VAL A 177 -43.52 -11.73 -5.34
N LYS A 178 -44.61 -11.01 -5.05
CA LYS A 178 -45.72 -11.52 -4.24
C LYS A 178 -46.30 -12.70 -5.01
N GLN A 179 -46.01 -13.94 -4.57
CA GLN A 179 -46.78 -15.10 -5.01
C GLN A 179 -48.17 -15.00 -4.39
N SER A 180 -49.18 -15.16 -5.25
CA SER A 180 -50.61 -15.13 -4.94
C SER A 180 -51.08 -16.48 -4.42
#